data_AF-A0A7V5AV98-F1
#
_entry.id   AF-A0A7V5AV98-F1
#
_cell.length_a   1.000
_cell.length_b   1.000
_cell.length_c   1.000
_cell.angle_alpha   90.00
_cell.angle_beta   90.00
_cell.angle_gamma   90.00
#
_symmetry.space_group_name_H-M   'P 1'
#
loop_
_entity.id
_entity.type
_entity.pdbx_description
1 polymer ?
#
loop_
_entity_poly.entity_id
_entity_poly.type
_entity_poly.pdbx_seq_one_letter_code
_entity_poly.pdbx_strand_id
1 'polypeptide(L)'
;MKNGWGYEKMNSFSHIFIIVFVASFVLAFGVTLFAGHWEVQEVKIYAPGHYEKVWVPDEYQDVVINGKLVRVKIRNGYWKVVWVPEHYRTEYVRVWVED
;
A
#
# COMPACT_ATOMS: atom_id res chain seq x y z
N MET A 1 -73.79 -12.76 -3.92
CA MET A 1 -72.88 -12.49 -5.07
C MET A 1 -71.47 -12.81 -4.60
N LYS A 2 -70.89 -13.94 -5.05
CA LYS A 2 -69.52 -14.34 -4.71
C LYS A 2 -68.58 -13.75 -5.75
N ASN A 3 -67.80 -12.73 -5.39
CA ASN A 3 -66.77 -12.17 -6.24
C ASN A 3 -65.52 -13.05 -6.07
N GLY A 4 -65.39 -14.07 -6.92
CA GLY A 4 -64.21 -14.90 -7.00
C GLY A 4 -63.05 -14.08 -7.58
N TRP A 5 -62.07 -13.76 -6.74
CA TRP A 5 -60.80 -13.21 -7.18
C TRP A 5 -60.06 -14.29 -7.97
N GLY A 6 -60.09 -14.16 -9.30
CA GLY A 6 -59.30 -14.98 -10.20
C GLY A 6 -57.84 -14.60 -10.08
N TYR A 7 -57.12 -15.26 -9.18
CA TYR A 7 -55.67 -15.39 -9.33
C TYR A 7 -55.45 -16.36 -10.49
N GLU A 8 -55.27 -15.80 -11.68
CA GLU A 8 -54.82 -16.55 -12.85
C GLU A 8 -53.55 -17.31 -12.46
N LYS A 9 -53.58 -18.63 -12.65
CA LYS A 9 -52.41 -19.50 -12.57
C LYS A 9 -51.36 -18.98 -13.56
N MET A 10 -50.47 -18.11 -13.11
CA MET A 10 -49.25 -17.80 -13.83
C MET A 10 -48.53 -19.13 -14.07
N ASN A 11 -48.35 -19.50 -15.34
CA ASN A 11 -47.72 -20.75 -15.74
C ASN A 11 -46.34 -20.88 -15.08
N SER A 12 -45.94 -22.11 -14.73
CA SER A 12 -44.63 -22.41 -14.10
C SER A 12 -43.45 -21.79 -14.87
N PHE A 13 -43.56 -21.73 -16.19
CA PHE A 13 -42.61 -21.04 -17.07
C PHE A 13 -42.46 -19.54 -16.79
N SER A 14 -43.54 -18.83 -16.49
CA SER A 14 -43.54 -17.39 -16.19
C SER A 14 -42.79 -17.09 -14.89
N HIS A 15 -42.92 -17.96 -13.88
CA HIS A 15 -42.20 -17.82 -12.61
C HIS A 15 -40.70 -18.06 -12.77
N ILE A 16 -40.31 -19.07 -13.54
CA ILE A 16 -38.90 -19.37 -13.82
C ILE A 16 -38.26 -18.20 -14.58
N PHE A 17 -38.94 -17.63 -15.58
CA PHE A 17 -38.44 -16.47 -16.30
C PHE A 17 -38.25 -15.24 -15.42
N ILE A 18 -39.19 -14.95 -14.51
CA ILE A 18 -39.06 -13.83 -13.57
C ILE A 18 -37.89 -14.06 -12.61
N ILE A 19 -37.74 -15.28 -12.08
CA ILE A 19 -36.63 -15.62 -11.17
C ILE A 19 -35.28 -15.48 -11.90
N VAL A 20 -35.17 -16.01 -13.12
CA VAL A 20 -33.94 -15.92 -13.92
C VAL A 20 -33.64 -14.47 -14.30
N PHE A 21 -34.66 -13.66 -14.62
CA PHE A 21 -34.49 -12.25 -14.93
C PHE A 21 -34.04 -11.45 -13.71
N VAL A 22 -34.67 -11.64 -12.55
CA VAL A 22 -34.29 -10.98 -11.30
C VAL A 22 -32.89 -11.42 -10.85
N ALA A 23 -32.56 -12.71 -10.94
CA ALA A 23 -31.22 -13.19 -10.62
C ALA A 23 -30.16 -12.61 -11.56
N SER A 24 -30.45 -12.55 -12.87
CA SER A 24 -29.56 -11.93 -13.85
C SER A 24 -29.40 -10.43 -13.63
N PHE A 25 -30.47 -9.74 -13.23
CA PHE A 25 -30.46 -8.31 -12.95
C PHE A 25 -29.68 -8.00 -11.67
N VAL A 26 -29.85 -8.78 -10.59
CA VAL A 26 -29.08 -8.66 -9.35
C VAL A 26 -27.60 -8.99 -9.58
N LEU A 27 -27.28 -9.99 -10.41
CA LEU A 27 -25.90 -10.27 -10.77
C LEU A 27 -25.29 -9.18 -11.67
N ALA A 28 -26.02 -8.68 -12.67
CA ALA A 28 -25.52 -7.66 -13.57
C ALA A 28 -25.31 -6.32 -12.86
N PHE A 29 -26.28 -5.86 -12.06
CA PHE A 29 -26.21 -4.58 -11.35
C PHE A 29 -25.47 -4.67 -10.01
N GLY A 30 -25.56 -5.80 -9.31
CA GLY A 30 -24.79 -6.04 -8.08
C GLY A 30 -23.28 -6.04 -8.35
N VAL A 31 -22.84 -6.58 -9.49
CA VAL A 31 -21.42 -6.53 -9.90
C VAL A 31 -20.98 -5.12 -10.29
N THR A 32 -21.89 -4.26 -10.77
CA THR A 32 -21.55 -2.87 -11.11
C THR A 32 -21.41 -1.98 -9.88
N LEU A 33 -22.06 -2.32 -8.75
CA LEU A 33 -21.99 -1.57 -7.48
C LEU A 33 -20.74 -1.86 -6.66
N PHE A 34 -19.91 -2.82 -7.07
CA PHE A 34 -18.59 -3.11 -6.46
C PHE A 34 -17.46 -2.92 -7.48
N ALA A 35 -17.66 -2.05 -8.46
CA ALA A 35 -16.56 -1.57 -9.28
C ALA A 35 -15.72 -0.65 -8.39
N GLY A 36 -14.48 -1.04 -8.16
CA GLY A 36 -13.46 -0.18 -7.59
C GLY A 36 -12.21 -0.29 -8.42
N HIS A 37 -11.27 0.62 -8.19
CA HIS A 37 -9.96 0.59 -8.84
C HIS A 37 -8.86 0.80 -7.82
N TRP A 38 -7.67 0.38 -8.21
CA TRP A 38 -6.46 0.63 -7.45
C TRP A 38 -5.94 2.02 -7.78
N GLU A 39 -5.86 2.88 -6.77
CA GLU A 39 -5.17 4.15 -6.85
C GLU A 39 -3.86 4.10 -6.07
N VAL A 40 -2.85 4.84 -6.55
CA VAL A 40 -1.63 5.09 -5.78
C VAL A 40 -1.83 6.41 -5.06
N GLN A 41 -1.88 6.37 -3.73
CA GLN A 41 -2.00 7.57 -2.91
C GLN A 41 -0.65 7.91 -2.27
N GLU A 42 -0.37 9.20 -2.20
CA GLU A 42 0.77 9.74 -1.48
C GLU A 42 0.40 9.90 0.00
N VAL A 43 1.09 9.17 0.88
CA VAL A 43 0.87 9.25 2.33
C VAL A 43 2.12 9.79 3.01
N LYS A 44 1.93 10.80 3.87
CA LYS A 44 2.99 11.33 4.74
C LYS A 44 3.02 10.55 6.04
N ILE A 45 4.10 9.79 6.25
CA ILE A 45 4.31 9.00 7.46
C ILE A 45 5.28 9.75 8.36
N TYR A 46 4.88 9.92 9.63
CA TYR A 46 5.73 10.48 10.66
C TYR A 46 6.74 9.42 11.14
N ALA A 47 8.03 9.71 10.98
CA ALA A 47 9.10 8.88 11.51
C ALA A 47 9.66 9.54 12.78
N PRO A 48 9.50 8.92 13.97
CA PRO A 48 10.02 9.47 15.21
C PRO A 48 11.56 9.47 15.20
N GLY A 49 12.13 10.46 15.88
CA GLY A 49 13.57 10.53 16.08
C GLY A 49 14.09 9.32 16.84
N HIS A 50 15.24 8.80 16.45
CA HIS A 50 15.85 7.62 17.05
C HIS A 50 17.37 7.67 17.00
N TYR A 51 18.01 6.81 17.81
CA TYR A 51 19.45 6.63 17.75
C TYR A 51 19.80 5.52 16.76
N GLU A 52 20.71 5.83 15.85
CA GLU A 52 21.22 4.88 14.86
C GLU A 52 22.73 4.64 15.08
N LYS A 53 23.18 3.39 14.88
CA LYS A 53 24.60 3.05 14.87
C LYS A 53 25.13 3.17 13.45
N VAL A 54 26.05 4.11 13.24
CA VAL A 54 26.71 4.35 11.96
C VAL A 54 28.17 3.93 12.06
N TRP A 55 28.66 3.19 11.06
CA TRP A 55 30.08 2.84 10.97
C TRP A 55 30.87 4.05 10.45
N VAL A 56 31.83 4.52 11.24
CA VAL A 56 32.79 5.53 10.81
C VAL A 56 34.01 4.80 10.23
N PRO A 57 34.39 5.05 8.96
CA PRO A 57 35.49 4.34 8.33
C PRO A 57 36.84 4.71 8.95
N ASP A 58 37.84 3.88 8.67
CA ASP A 58 39.25 4.16 8.97
C ASP A 58 39.69 5.51 8.39
N GLU A 59 40.55 6.23 9.11
CA GLU A 59 41.13 7.48 8.64
C GLU A 59 42.61 7.26 8.28
N TYR A 60 42.99 7.73 7.10
CA TYR A 60 44.34 7.62 6.56
C TYR A 60 44.87 9.01 6.22
N GLN A 61 46.17 9.19 6.40
CA GLN A 61 46.87 10.41 6.05
C GLN A 61 48.10 10.08 5.21
N ASP A 62 48.33 10.90 4.19
CA ASP A 62 49.54 10.81 3.38
C ASP A 62 50.64 11.64 4.04
N VAL A 63 51.75 10.99 4.36
CA VAL A 63 52.91 11.58 5.04
C VAL A 63 54.19 11.29 4.25
N VAL A 64 55.15 12.20 4.29
CA VAL A 64 56.46 11.97 3.64
C VAL A 64 57.42 11.38 4.65
N ILE A 65 57.86 10.14 4.41
CA ILE A 65 58.84 9.42 5.23
C ILE A 65 60.05 9.12 4.33
N ASN A 66 61.23 9.59 4.72
CA ASN A 66 62.48 9.40 3.96
C ASN A 66 62.36 9.81 2.48
N GLY A 67 61.70 10.95 2.22
CA GLY A 67 61.52 11.49 0.87
C GLY A 67 60.50 10.74 0.00
N LYS A 68 59.76 9.76 0.55
CA LYS A 68 58.68 9.04 -0.16
C LYS A 68 57.33 9.37 0.46
N LEU A 69 56.32 9.57 -0.38
CA LEU A 69 54.93 9.70 0.07
C LEU A 69 54.40 8.32 0.47
N VAL A 70 53.96 8.19 1.71
CA VAL A 70 53.42 6.96 2.30
C VAL A 70 52.07 7.25 2.92
N ARG A 71 51.09 6.38 2.68
CA ARG A 71 49.77 6.44 3.32
C ARG A 71 49.81 5.67 4.63
N VAL A 72 49.55 6.36 5.74
CA VAL A 72 49.55 5.78 7.08
C VAL A 72 48.15 5.83 7.67
N LYS A 73 47.74 4.74 8.30
CA LYS A 73 46.48 4.67 9.04
C LYS A 73 46.62 5.43 10.36
N ILE A 74 45.83 6.48 10.54
CA ILE A 74 45.87 7.33 11.74
C ILE A 74 44.77 6.98 12.74
N ARG A 75 43.66 6.39 12.26
CA ARG A 75 42.56 5.98 13.13
C ARG A 75 41.87 4.72 12.61
N ASN A 76 41.56 3.80 13.52
CA ASN A 76 40.67 2.68 13.24
C ASN A 76 39.23 3.16 13.11
N GLY A 77 38.48 2.55 12.21
CA GLY A 77 37.04 2.70 12.11
C GLY A 77 36.37 2.21 13.39
N TYR A 78 35.24 2.83 13.70
CA TYR A 78 34.50 2.56 14.92
C TYR A 78 33.01 2.78 14.71
N TRP A 79 32.20 2.13 15.54
CA TRP A 79 30.77 2.38 15.58
C TRP A 79 30.49 3.66 16.36
N LYS A 80 29.77 4.58 15.75
CA LYS A 80 29.30 5.80 16.38
C LYS A 80 27.79 5.77 16.48
N VAL A 81 27.27 6.13 17.66
CA VAL A 81 25.83 6.38 17.83
C VAL A 81 25.54 7.82 17.43
N VAL A 82 24.59 8.00 16.52
CA VAL A 82 24.16 9.30 16.02
C VAL A 82 22.67 9.45 16.28
N TRP A 83 22.25 10.64 16.71
CA TRP A 83 20.84 10.98 16.80
C TRP A 83 20.31 11.34 15.41
N VAL A 84 19.30 10.61 14.96
CA VAL A 84 18.56 10.92 13.73
C VAL A 84 17.31 11.68 14.15
N PRO A 85 17.16 12.95 13.73
CA PRO A 85 15.98 13.74 14.08
C PRO A 85 14.72 13.16 13.44
N GLU A 86 13.58 13.48 14.05
CA GLU A 86 12.27 13.19 13.48
C GLU A 86 12.10 13.84 12.11
N HIS A 87 11.41 13.14 11.21
CA HIS A 87 11.12 13.64 9.88
C HIS A 87 9.84 13.00 9.34
N TYR A 88 9.23 13.66 8.36
CA TYR A 88 8.18 13.05 7.56
C TYR A 88 8.82 12.40 6.35
N ARG A 89 8.40 11.17 6.05
CA ARG A 89 8.73 10.51 4.79
C ARG A 89 7.46 10.29 3.98
N THR A 90 7.60 10.44 2.67
CA THR A 90 6.53 10.18 1.71
C THR A 90 6.62 8.72 1.27
N GLU A 91 5.52 7.98 1.42
CA GLU A 91 5.37 6.64 0.86
C GLU A 91 4.20 6.61 -0.13
N TYR A 92 4.35 5.79 -1.18
CA TYR A 92 3.32 5.56 -2.19
C TYR A 92 2.64 4.24 -1.90
N VAL A 93 1.39 4.29 -1.45
CA VAL A 93 0.62 3.11 -1.06
C VAL A 93 -0.46 2.87 -2.10
N ARG A 94 -0.67 1.60 -2.49
CA ARG A 94 -1.83 1.22 -3.30
C ARG A 94 -3.02 1.04 -2.40
N VAL A 95 -4.08 1.81 -2.66
CA VAL A 95 -5.35 1.76 -1.94
C VAL A 95 -6.43 1.36 -2.94
N TRP A 96 -7.34 0.49 -2.51
CA TRP A 96 -8.54 0.18 -3.28
C TRP A 96 -9.58 1.25 -2.99
N VAL A 97 -10.09 1.90 -4.04
CA VAL A 97 -11.14 2.91 -3.95
C VAL A 97 -12.40 2.30 -4.55
N GLU A 98 -13.50 2.39 -3.83
CA GLU A 98 -14.84 2.01 -4.30
C GLU A 98 -15.47 3.21 -5.01
N ASP A 99 -16.01 3.03 -6.22
CA ASP A 99 -16.68 4.07 -7.02
C ASP A 99 -18.12 4.38 -6.54
#